data_AF-A0A9P0BWT0-F1
#
_entry.id   AF-A0A9P0BWT0-F1
#
_cell.length_a   1.000
_cell.length_b   1.000
_cell.length_c   1.000
_cell.angle_alpha   90.00
_cell.angle_beta   90.00
_cell.angle_gamma   90.00
#
_symmetry.space_group_name_H-M   'P 1'
#
loop_
_entity.id
_entity.type
_entity.pdbx_description
1 polymer ?
#
loop_
_entity_poly.entity_id
_entity_poly.type
_entity_poly.pdbx_seq_one_letter_code
_entity_poly.pdbx_strand_id
1 'polypeptide(L)'
;MGKIKQEPVEQEDQADVSVKNEPQSYDDKVDHCSVIAKPMAPKKLSKKIYKLIKKSTSHKNYIRNGLKIVQKQLRLGEKGLVFFAGDISPIEIMCHLPAVCEEKDIPYCYTPSRKDIGAAMGTMRGCVMVLVKQHDDYKDLFDEVRGEIKLLGHPI
;
A
#
# COMPACT_ATOMS: atom_id res chain seq x y z
N MET A 1 -34.46 -33.63 -11.64
CA MET A 1 -34.57 -32.35 -10.92
C MET A 1 -33.82 -32.49 -9.60
N GLY A 2 -32.52 -32.19 -9.64
CA GLY A 2 -31.58 -32.44 -8.54
C GLY A 2 -31.65 -31.32 -7.50
N LYS A 3 -31.69 -31.72 -6.23
CA LYS A 3 -31.56 -30.83 -5.07
C LYS A 3 -30.08 -30.49 -4.92
N ILE A 4 -29.71 -29.22 -5.12
CA ILE A 4 -28.34 -28.73 -4.93
C ILE A 4 -28.13 -28.53 -3.42
N LYS A 5 -27.26 -29.38 -2.88
CA LYS A 5 -26.69 -29.28 -1.53
C LYS A 5 -25.76 -28.06 -1.53
N GLN A 6 -25.98 -27.12 -0.61
CA GLN A 6 -24.99 -26.09 -0.28
C GLN A 6 -23.95 -26.71 0.63
N GLU A 7 -22.72 -26.82 0.15
CA GLU A 7 -21.54 -27.10 0.96
C GLU A 7 -21.05 -25.79 1.61
N PRO A 8 -20.64 -25.79 2.88
CA PRO A 8 -20.08 -24.60 3.52
C PRO A 8 -18.67 -24.37 2.96
N VAL A 9 -18.44 -23.17 2.44
CA VAL A 9 -17.10 -22.72 2.04
C VAL A 9 -16.26 -22.59 3.32
N GLU A 10 -15.26 -23.46 3.42
CA GLU A 10 -14.26 -23.50 4.48
C GLU A 10 -13.56 -22.15 4.59
N GLN A 11 -13.65 -21.54 5.78
CA GLN A 11 -12.87 -20.38 6.17
C GLN A 11 -11.47 -20.87 6.55
N GLU A 12 -10.51 -20.71 5.65
CA GLU A 12 -9.11 -20.91 5.99
C GLU A 12 -8.63 -19.73 6.85
N ASP A 13 -8.42 -20.05 8.12
CA ASP A 13 -7.80 -19.23 9.16
C ASP A 13 -6.50 -18.57 8.69
N GLN A 14 -6.43 -17.23 8.76
CA GLN A 14 -5.16 -16.51 8.81
C GLN A 14 -5.02 -15.82 10.16
N ALA A 15 -4.35 -16.56 11.05
CA ALA A 15 -3.63 -16.17 12.25
C ALA A 15 -3.69 -14.67 12.60
N ASP A 16 -4.61 -14.35 13.53
CA ASP A 16 -4.53 -13.15 14.34
C ASP A 16 -3.34 -13.30 15.30
N VAL A 17 -2.15 -12.93 14.83
CA VAL A 17 -1.03 -12.71 15.72
C VAL A 17 -1.33 -11.42 16.47
N SER A 18 -1.82 -11.60 17.71
CA SER A 18 -2.00 -10.55 18.71
C SER A 18 -0.65 -9.87 18.97
N VAL A 19 -0.33 -8.84 18.18
CA VAL A 19 0.86 -8.01 18.38
C VAL A 19 0.56 -7.10 19.56
N LYS A 20 1.23 -7.36 20.69
CA LYS A 20 1.32 -6.46 21.84
C LYS A 20 1.66 -5.06 21.34
N ASN A 21 0.79 -4.11 21.64
CA ASN A 21 0.85 -2.74 21.13
C ASN A 21 1.84 -1.92 21.99
N GLU A 22 3.12 -2.28 21.96
CA GLU A 22 4.17 -1.38 22.42
C GLU A 22 4.44 -0.36 21.31
N PRO A 23 4.68 0.93 21.62
CA PRO A 23 4.98 1.95 20.63
C PRO A 23 6.35 1.67 19.99
N GLN A 24 6.34 0.84 18.95
CA GLN A 24 7.54 0.46 18.22
C GLN A 24 8.09 1.67 17.45
N SER A 25 9.39 1.93 17.56
CA SER A 25 10.04 3.04 16.88
C SER A 25 9.92 2.88 15.37
N TYR A 26 10.02 4.00 14.64
CA TYR A 26 10.02 3.95 13.18
C TYR A 26 11.16 3.08 12.64
N ASP A 27 12.33 3.16 13.28
CA ASP A 27 13.53 2.42 12.86
C ASP A 27 13.34 0.92 13.11
N ASP A 28 12.80 0.52 14.27
CA ASP A 28 12.45 -0.88 14.56
C ASP A 28 11.46 -1.45 13.53
N LYS A 29 10.46 -0.65 13.09
CA LYS A 29 9.52 -1.09 12.05
C LYS A 29 10.21 -1.29 10.70
N VAL A 30 11.22 -0.50 10.38
CA VAL A 30 12.02 -0.65 9.15
C VAL A 30 12.88 -1.91 9.21
N ASP A 31 13.43 -2.26 10.38
CA ASP A 31 14.24 -3.48 10.56
C ASP A 31 13.42 -4.77 10.36
N HIS A 32 12.12 -4.73 10.64
CA HIS A 32 11.20 -5.83 10.37
C HIS A 32 10.63 -5.85 8.94
N CYS A 33 11.05 -4.92 8.09
CA CYS A 33 10.63 -4.91 6.69
C CYS A 33 11.38 -5.93 5.85
N SER A 34 10.72 -6.38 4.79
CA SER A 34 11.31 -7.27 3.81
C SER A 34 12.47 -6.61 3.05
N VAL A 35 13.47 -7.41 2.65
CA VAL A 35 14.66 -6.96 1.91
C VAL A 35 14.34 -6.28 0.57
N ILE A 36 13.17 -6.58 -0.01
CA ILE A 36 12.70 -5.98 -1.27
C ILE A 36 12.09 -4.60 -1.09
N ALA A 37 11.90 -4.12 0.14
CA ALA A 37 11.23 -2.86 0.45
C ALA A 37 12.11 -1.64 0.13
N LYS A 38 12.45 -1.48 -1.14
CA LYS A 38 13.29 -0.41 -1.68
C LYS A 38 12.60 0.23 -2.89
N PRO A 39 12.55 1.58 -2.95
CA PRO A 39 12.98 2.55 -1.95
C PRO A 39 12.04 2.65 -0.74
N MET A 40 12.60 2.73 0.47
CA MET A 40 11.87 2.97 1.71
C MET A 40 11.66 4.48 1.92
N ALA A 41 10.41 4.90 2.13
CA ALA A 41 10.06 6.30 2.35
C ALA A 41 10.52 6.74 3.75
N PRO A 42 11.37 7.76 3.91
CA PRO A 42 11.86 8.22 5.22
C PRO A 42 10.72 8.71 6.12
N LYS A 43 10.94 8.73 7.44
CA LYS A 43 9.93 9.11 8.45
C LYS A 43 9.16 10.39 8.16
N LYS A 44 9.80 11.40 7.56
CA LYS A 44 9.14 12.66 7.15
C LYS A 44 8.17 12.42 5.98
N LEU A 45 8.60 11.70 4.96
CA LEU A 45 7.79 11.33 3.80
C LEU A 45 6.65 10.39 4.19
N SER A 46 6.89 9.37 5.04
CA SER A 46 5.83 8.45 5.48
C SER A 46 4.66 9.18 6.14
N LYS A 47 4.95 10.21 6.97
CA LYS A 47 3.89 11.06 7.56
C LYS A 47 3.08 11.83 6.50
N LYS A 48 3.73 12.33 5.44
CA LYS A 48 3.04 12.99 4.32
C LYS A 48 2.20 12.01 3.52
N ILE A 49 2.72 10.80 3.27
CA ILE A 49 2.00 9.70 2.61
C ILE A 49 0.73 9.35 3.39
N TYR A 50 0.82 9.15 4.70
CA TYR A 50 -0.36 8.82 5.50
C TYR A 50 -1.39 9.96 5.53
N LYS A 51 -0.95 11.23 5.53
CA LYS A 51 -1.86 12.37 5.37
C LYS A 51 -2.54 12.39 3.99
N LEU A 52 -1.78 12.08 2.93
CA LEU A 52 -2.30 12.00 1.56
C LEU A 52 -3.37 10.91 1.48
N ILE A 53 -3.06 9.69 1.91
CA ILE A 53 -4.00 8.55 1.94
C ILE A 53 -5.28 8.91 2.73
N LYS A 54 -5.12 9.57 3.88
CA LYS A 54 -6.26 10.00 4.70
C LYS A 54 -7.17 10.99 3.96
N LYS A 55 -6.59 11.99 3.26
CA LYS A 55 -7.37 12.93 2.43
C LYS A 55 -8.03 12.24 1.23
N SER A 56 -7.30 11.34 0.55
CA SER A 56 -7.79 10.61 -0.61
C SER A 56 -8.94 9.66 -0.29
N THR A 57 -9.02 9.15 0.94
CA THR A 57 -10.11 8.29 1.42
C THR A 57 -11.49 8.96 1.32
N SER A 58 -11.55 10.29 1.45
CA SER A 58 -12.81 11.05 1.28
C SER A 58 -13.37 11.00 -0.14
N HIS A 59 -12.52 10.74 -1.14
CA HIS A 59 -12.88 10.74 -2.56
C HIS A 59 -12.99 9.31 -3.09
N LYS A 60 -14.20 8.75 -2.96
CA LYS A 60 -14.53 7.45 -3.55
C LYS A 60 -14.21 7.50 -5.05
N ASN A 61 -13.41 6.55 -5.51
CA ASN A 61 -12.84 6.43 -6.86
C ASN A 61 -11.40 6.94 -7.09
N TYR A 62 -10.83 7.71 -6.17
CA TYR A 62 -9.45 8.21 -6.29
C TYR A 62 -8.44 7.41 -5.46
N ILE A 63 -8.93 6.49 -4.64
CA ILE A 63 -8.13 5.53 -3.89
C ILE A 63 -8.50 4.10 -4.31
N ARG A 64 -7.47 3.26 -4.46
CA ARG A 64 -7.58 1.81 -4.69
C ARG A 64 -6.71 1.12 -3.67
N ASN A 65 -7.22 0.11 -3.01
CA ASN A 65 -6.51 -0.58 -1.96
C ASN A 65 -6.60 -2.09 -2.14
N GLY A 66 -5.52 -2.78 -1.78
CA GLY A 66 -5.41 -4.23 -1.86
C GLY A 66 -4.81 -4.72 -3.18
N LEU A 67 -4.17 -5.89 -3.07
CA LEU A 67 -3.37 -6.51 -4.13
C LEU A 67 -4.13 -6.66 -5.45
N LYS A 68 -5.24 -7.39 -5.43
CA LYS A 68 -6.04 -7.70 -6.64
C LYS A 68 -6.58 -6.46 -7.34
N ILE A 69 -7.02 -5.46 -6.56
CA ILE A 69 -7.65 -4.26 -7.08
C ILE A 69 -6.60 -3.36 -7.72
N VAL A 70 -5.52 -3.04 -7.00
CA VAL A 70 -4.46 -2.18 -7.53
C VAL A 70 -3.79 -2.85 -8.73
N GLN A 71 -3.50 -4.16 -8.68
CA GLN A 71 -2.93 -4.88 -9.82
C GLN A 71 -3.85 -4.82 -11.06
N LYS A 72 -5.17 -4.95 -10.88
CA LYS A 72 -6.13 -4.78 -11.97
C LYS A 72 -6.04 -3.38 -12.57
N GLN A 73 -5.95 -2.34 -11.74
CA GLN A 73 -5.90 -0.95 -12.21
C GLN A 73 -4.57 -0.60 -12.88
N LEU A 74 -3.45 -1.10 -12.36
CA LEU A 74 -2.16 -1.01 -13.02
C LEU A 74 -2.22 -1.64 -14.43
N ARG A 75 -2.85 -2.82 -14.58
CA ARG A 75 -3.06 -3.45 -15.90
C ARG A 75 -3.92 -2.61 -16.84
N LEU A 76 -4.96 -1.95 -16.32
CA LEU A 76 -5.82 -1.04 -17.09
C LEU A 76 -5.15 0.30 -17.46
N GLY A 77 -3.93 0.56 -16.97
CA GLY A 77 -3.19 1.79 -17.25
C GLY A 77 -3.59 2.98 -16.37
N GLU A 78 -4.23 2.72 -15.23
CA GLU A 78 -4.55 3.78 -14.26
C GLU A 78 -3.24 4.33 -13.66
N LYS A 79 -3.00 5.63 -13.83
CA LYS A 79 -1.82 6.32 -13.31
C LYS A 79 -2.07 6.88 -11.92
N GLY A 80 -1.02 7.00 -11.12
CA GLY A 80 -1.08 7.52 -9.76
C GLY A 80 0.23 7.31 -9.00
N LEU A 81 0.15 7.33 -7.68
CA LEU A 81 1.24 6.95 -6.78
C LEU A 81 0.90 5.64 -6.09
N VAL A 82 1.85 4.72 -6.07
CA VAL A 82 1.69 3.42 -5.41
C VAL A 82 2.48 3.39 -4.09
N PHE A 83 1.83 2.96 -3.03
CA PHE A 83 2.41 2.78 -1.71
C PHE A 83 2.35 1.32 -1.33
N PHE A 84 3.51 0.75 -1.05
CA PHE A 84 3.65 -0.63 -0.58
C PHE A 84 3.91 -0.67 0.92
N ALA A 85 3.44 -1.71 1.60
CA ALA A 85 3.90 -2.01 2.96
C ALA A 85 5.22 -2.79 2.93
N GLY A 86 6.10 -2.57 3.89
CA GLY A 86 7.38 -3.25 4.02
C GLY A 86 7.29 -4.53 4.86
N ASP A 87 6.34 -4.61 5.80
CA ASP A 87 6.10 -5.72 6.73
C ASP A 87 5.23 -6.85 6.13
N ILE A 88 5.33 -7.09 4.82
CA ILE A 88 4.50 -8.06 4.11
C ILE A 88 5.15 -9.44 4.16
N SER A 89 4.35 -10.43 4.60
CA SER A 89 4.65 -11.85 4.51
C SER A 89 3.39 -12.56 3.99
N PRO A 90 3.48 -13.45 2.99
CA PRO A 90 4.68 -13.88 2.25
C PRO A 90 5.22 -12.80 1.28
N ILE A 91 6.49 -12.89 0.88
CA ILE A 91 7.14 -11.89 0.01
C ILE A 91 6.74 -12.07 -1.47
N GLU A 92 6.41 -13.31 -1.85
CA GLU A 92 6.09 -13.76 -3.20
C GLU A 92 4.85 -13.08 -3.77
N ILE A 93 3.96 -12.56 -2.92
CA ILE A 93 2.75 -11.86 -3.38
C ILE A 93 3.04 -10.45 -3.93
N MET A 94 4.21 -9.88 -3.64
CA MET A 94 4.55 -8.48 -3.99
C MET A 94 5.73 -8.34 -4.94
N CYS A 95 6.55 -9.37 -5.11
CA CYS A 95 7.83 -9.28 -5.83
C CYS A 95 7.71 -8.82 -7.29
N HIS A 96 6.59 -9.08 -7.97
CA HIS A 96 6.37 -8.64 -9.35
C HIS A 96 5.83 -7.22 -9.50
N LEU A 97 5.28 -6.62 -8.43
CA LEU A 97 4.61 -5.32 -8.55
C LEU A 97 5.54 -4.14 -8.78
N PRO A 98 6.71 -4.03 -8.11
CA PRO A 98 7.66 -2.97 -8.40
C PRO A 98 8.07 -2.94 -9.88
N ALA A 99 8.37 -4.11 -10.47
CA ALA A 99 8.69 -4.22 -11.90
C ALA A 99 7.54 -3.75 -12.80
N VAL A 100 6.28 -4.06 -12.46
CA VAL A 100 5.11 -3.56 -13.20
C VAL A 100 4.95 -2.04 -13.06
N CYS A 101 5.33 -1.47 -11.92
CA CYS A 101 5.33 -0.02 -11.74
C CYS A 101 6.44 0.66 -12.56
N GLU A 102 7.63 0.06 -12.63
CA GLU A 102 8.76 0.49 -13.47
C GLU A 102 8.38 0.47 -14.96
N GLU A 103 7.84 -0.63 -15.47
CA GLU A 103 7.41 -0.76 -16.89
C GLU A 103 6.36 0.28 -17.32
N LYS A 104 5.62 0.86 -16.37
CA LYS A 104 4.51 1.79 -16.63
C LYS A 104 4.83 3.23 -16.21
N ASP A 105 6.06 3.51 -15.79
CA ASP A 105 6.50 4.80 -15.27
C ASP A 105 5.63 5.31 -14.09
N ILE A 106 5.23 4.41 -13.21
CA ILE A 106 4.37 4.71 -12.06
C ILE A 106 5.25 4.88 -10.81
N PRO A 107 5.33 6.09 -10.22
CA PRO A 107 6.14 6.30 -9.03
C PRO A 107 5.59 5.49 -7.85
N TYR A 108 6.48 4.79 -7.16
CA TYR A 108 6.12 4.02 -5.98
C TYR A 108 7.10 4.22 -4.83
N CYS A 109 6.67 3.91 -3.61
CA CYS A 109 7.57 3.79 -2.46
C CYS A 109 7.04 2.80 -1.42
N TYR A 110 7.93 2.31 -0.57
CA TYR A 110 7.59 1.46 0.56
C TYR A 110 7.39 2.30 1.83
N THR A 111 6.43 1.89 2.64
CA THR A 111 6.24 2.38 4.01
C THR A 111 6.37 1.20 4.96
N PRO A 112 6.83 1.41 6.21
CA PRO A 112 7.28 0.29 7.02
C PRO A 112 6.15 -0.64 7.48
N SER A 113 4.94 -0.13 7.73
CA SER A 113 3.84 -0.95 8.26
C SER A 113 2.54 -0.87 7.47
N ARG A 114 1.97 -2.06 7.17
CA ARG A 114 0.62 -2.24 6.64
C ARG A 114 -0.46 -1.74 7.59
N LYS A 115 -0.22 -1.79 8.90
CA LYS A 115 -1.18 -1.30 9.91
C LYS A 115 -1.30 0.22 9.85
N ASP A 116 -0.18 0.92 9.67
CA ASP A 116 -0.16 2.39 9.58
C ASP A 116 -0.90 2.87 8.31
N ILE A 117 -0.74 2.17 7.17
CA ILE A 117 -1.52 2.42 5.95
C ILE A 117 -3.02 2.21 6.21
N GLY A 118 -3.39 1.08 6.82
CA GLY A 118 -4.79 0.76 7.15
C GLY A 118 -5.41 1.81 8.07
N ALA A 119 -4.69 2.24 9.10
CA ALA A 119 -5.10 3.30 10.01
C ALA A 119 -5.30 4.64 9.28
N ALA A 120 -4.42 4.99 8.34
CA ALA A 120 -4.56 6.19 7.51
C ALA A 120 -5.82 6.15 6.62
N MET A 121 -6.23 4.96 6.18
CA MET A 121 -7.47 4.72 5.44
C MET A 121 -8.71 4.65 6.33
N GLY A 122 -8.57 4.64 7.66
CA GLY A 122 -9.69 4.46 8.60
C GLY A 122 -10.16 3.01 8.73
N THR A 123 -9.36 2.02 8.33
CA THR A 123 -9.69 0.60 8.44
C THR A 123 -8.88 -0.08 9.54
N MET A 124 -9.51 -0.93 10.34
CA MET A 124 -8.80 -1.74 11.34
C MET A 124 -7.93 -2.84 10.73
N ARG A 125 -8.21 -3.21 9.47
CA ARG A 125 -7.40 -4.18 8.72
C ARG A 125 -6.19 -3.48 8.11
N GLY A 126 -5.02 -4.09 8.23
CA GLY A 126 -3.81 -3.63 7.56
C GLY A 126 -3.96 -3.67 6.04
N CYS A 127 -3.36 -2.71 5.34
CA CYS A 127 -3.38 -2.65 3.89
C CYS A 127 -1.99 -2.89 3.31
N VAL A 128 -1.91 -3.83 2.38
CA VAL A 128 -0.67 -4.30 1.74
C VAL A 128 -0.18 -3.30 0.69
N MET A 129 -1.11 -2.73 -0.07
CA MET A 129 -0.81 -1.83 -1.19
C MET A 129 -1.95 -0.86 -1.40
N VAL A 130 -1.62 0.41 -1.69
CA VAL A 130 -2.57 1.45 -2.04
C VAL A 130 -2.10 2.19 -3.28
N LEU A 131 -3.01 2.42 -4.23
CA LEU A 131 -2.82 3.33 -5.35
C LEU A 131 -3.69 4.57 -5.09
N VAL A 132 -3.04 5.73 -5.10
CA VAL A 132 -3.69 7.04 -4.95
C VAL A 132 -3.60 7.78 -6.29
N LYS A 133 -4.73 8.32 -6.74
CA LYS A 133 -4.83 9.15 -7.94
C LYS A 133 -4.75 10.62 -7.56
N GLN A 134 -4.35 11.45 -8.50
CA GLN A 134 -4.38 12.90 -8.34
C GLN A 134 -5.84 13.39 -8.28
N HIS A 135 -6.10 14.34 -7.38
CA HIS A 135 -7.37 15.04 -7.23
C HIS A 135 -7.08 16.49 -6.82
N ASP A 136 -7.98 17.42 -7.13
CA ASP A 136 -7.78 18.85 -6.89
C ASP A 136 -7.62 19.19 -5.39
N ASP A 137 -8.46 18.63 -4.51
CA ASP A 137 -8.46 18.84 -3.05
C ASP A 137 -7.12 18.56 -2.32
N TYR A 138 -6.24 17.76 -2.91
CA TYR A 138 -4.95 17.41 -2.32
C TYR A 138 -3.82 17.41 -3.34
N LYS A 139 -4.00 18.14 -4.43
CA LYS A 139 -3.04 18.21 -5.54
C LYS A 139 -1.65 18.63 -5.08
N ASP A 140 -1.55 19.67 -4.25
CA ASP A 140 -0.28 20.18 -3.75
C ASP A 140 0.49 19.11 -2.95
N LEU A 141 -0.21 18.38 -2.08
CA LEU A 141 0.37 17.30 -1.29
C LEU A 141 0.76 16.10 -2.16
N PHE A 142 -0.04 15.80 -3.18
CA PHE A 142 0.25 14.74 -4.15
C PHE A 142 1.52 15.04 -4.94
N ASP A 143 1.67 16.26 -5.45
CA ASP A 143 2.83 16.68 -6.23
C ASP A 143 4.10 16.78 -5.38
N GLU A 144 3.99 17.22 -4.12
CA GLU A 144 5.09 17.20 -3.15
C GLU A 144 5.59 15.77 -2.87
N VAL A 145 4.67 14.85 -2.54
CA VAL A 145 5.00 13.44 -2.29
C VAL A 145 5.60 12.80 -3.55
N ARG A 146 5.05 13.09 -4.73
CA ARG A 146 5.59 12.63 -6.01
C ARG A 146 7.02 13.13 -6.22
N GLY A 147 7.30 14.40 -5.92
CA GLY A 147 8.64 14.98 -6.00
C GLY A 147 9.63 14.27 -5.08
N GLU A 148 9.26 14.05 -3.82
CA GLU A 148 10.11 13.33 -2.85
C GLU A 148 10.36 11.88 -3.27
N ILE A 149 9.37 11.17 -3.81
CA ILE A 149 9.54 9.79 -4.28
C ILE A 149 10.56 9.72 -5.41
N LYS A 150 10.52 10.66 -6.36
CA LYS A 150 11.50 10.71 -7.46
C LYS A 150 12.93 10.91 -6.96
N LEU A 151 13.10 11.66 -5.86
CA LEU A 151 14.42 11.90 -5.25
C LEU A 151 14.99 10.68 -4.54
N LEU A 152 14.18 9.67 -4.21
CA LEU A 152 14.63 8.43 -3.56
C LEU A 152 15.42 7.50 -4.49
N GLY A 153 15.75 7.93 -5.71
CA GLY A 153 16.68 7.24 -6.60
C GLY A 153 16.07 6.09 -7.39
N HIS A 154 14.78 6.19 -7.72
CA HIS A 154 14.16 5.22 -8.61
C HIS A 154 14.55 5.53 -10.07
N PRO A 155 14.96 4.54 -10.88
CA PRO A 155 15.08 4.73 -12.32
C PRO A 155 13.68 4.97 -12.89
N ILE A 156 13.41 6.21 -13.29
CA ILE A 156 12.29 6.59 -14.16
C ILE A 156 12.90 7.07 -15.46
#